data_AF-H9G5P3-F1
#
_entry.id   AF-H9G5P3-F1
#
_cell.length_a   1.000
_cell.length_b   1.000
_cell.length_c   1.000
_cell.angle_alpha   90.00
_cell.angle_beta   90.00
_cell.angle_gamma   90.00
#
_symmetry.space_group_name_H-M   'P 1'
#
loop_
_entity.id
_entity.type
_entity.pdbx_description
1 polymer ?
#
loop_
_entity_poly.entity_id
_entity_poly.type
_entity_poly.pdbx_seq_one_letter_code
_entity_poly.pdbx_strand_id
1 'polypeptide(L)'
;MARISEEFWFDPMEQGLSLRSVNSSRSAYACIFFSSIFFQHYSWRNTSETDLHKKHIPLRCKLVIKAVLPLFRSLNTLERNVEKCTIYTNFRDCHIVFQLFCRHGVVKTHHLTFQECEPLQAVFAKNLCPNVLKIQQFSDILIHFPNGQDEVTLAVTPVKVCFKTYTEDEMDFPSPMHTEIHLSPEEFEYFQVGVDSEVTFCLKELRGLLAFAEALNTPVSVHFDLPGRPVVFSLEDTLVEAIFVLATLADVENRLSFCGLLFSKLACRGIPFVVPFPKIGPASHGARAQSVQCLPGRPVFCVPKSLSSGLS
;
A
#
# COMPACT_ATOMS: atom_id res chain seq x y z
N MET A 1 -0.23 1.91 5.34
CA MET A 1 -1.58 1.31 5.23
C MET A 1 -2.68 2.14 5.88
N ALA A 2 -2.64 2.43 7.19
CA ALA A 2 -3.70 3.19 7.88
C ALA A 2 -3.90 4.63 7.39
N ARG A 3 -2.89 5.20 6.71
CA ARG A 3 -2.97 6.51 6.05
C ARG A 3 -3.70 6.47 4.69
N ILE A 4 -3.95 5.27 4.14
CA ILE A 4 -4.56 5.08 2.81
C ILE A 4 -6.04 4.74 2.93
N SER A 5 -6.39 3.80 3.81
CA SER A 5 -7.77 3.33 3.94
C SER A 5 -8.05 2.74 5.32
N GLU A 6 -9.34 2.63 5.64
CA GLU A 6 -9.82 1.96 6.85
C GLU A 6 -9.75 0.44 6.76
N GLU A 7 -9.50 -0.10 5.57
CA GLU A 7 -9.45 -1.53 5.32
C GLU A 7 -8.22 -1.92 4.49
N PHE A 8 -7.76 -3.15 4.69
CA PHE A 8 -6.66 -3.70 3.91
C PHE A 8 -6.87 -5.20 3.68
N TRP A 9 -6.34 -5.69 2.57
CA TRP A 9 -6.31 -7.08 2.19
C TRP A 9 -5.05 -7.72 2.77
N PHE A 10 -5.23 -8.89 3.36
CA PHE A 10 -4.17 -9.76 3.85
C PHE A 10 -4.11 -10.98 2.91
N ASP A 11 -3.07 -11.01 2.06
CA ASP A 11 -2.96 -11.89 0.90
C ASP A 11 -1.65 -12.71 0.97
N PRO A 12 -1.66 -13.88 1.62
CA PRO A 12 -0.52 -14.79 1.66
C PRO A 12 -0.37 -15.52 0.31
N MET A 13 0.83 -15.45 -0.25
CA MET A 13 1.22 -16.03 -1.54
C MET A 13 2.44 -16.93 -1.37
N GLU A 14 2.83 -17.65 -2.42
CA GLU A 14 4.00 -18.54 -2.35
C GLU A 14 5.30 -17.82 -2.02
N GLN A 15 5.49 -16.65 -2.63
CA GLN A 15 6.69 -15.86 -2.47
C GLN A 15 6.73 -15.11 -1.13
N GLY A 16 5.59 -14.94 -0.45
CA GLY A 16 5.49 -14.13 0.76
C GLY A 16 4.09 -13.55 1.00
N LEU A 17 3.99 -12.60 1.93
CA LEU A 17 2.74 -11.96 2.33
C LEU A 17 2.60 -10.58 1.71
N SER A 18 1.51 -10.34 0.97
CA SER A 18 1.11 -9.00 0.55
C SER A 18 0.05 -8.41 1.47
N LEU A 19 0.28 -7.18 1.92
CA LEU A 19 -0.72 -6.32 2.53
C LEU A 19 -1.10 -5.24 1.52
N ARG A 20 -2.37 -5.18 1.12
CA ARG A 20 -2.83 -4.24 0.09
C ARG A 20 -3.95 -3.35 0.58
N SER A 21 -4.07 -2.14 0.09
CA SER A 21 -5.13 -1.22 0.47
C SER A 21 -5.42 -0.25 -0.66
N VAL A 22 -6.68 0.15 -0.76
CA VAL A 22 -7.15 1.17 -1.70
C VAL A 22 -8.05 2.11 -0.94
N ASN A 23 -7.92 3.41 -1.19
CA ASN A 23 -8.82 4.40 -0.60
C ASN A 23 -10.23 4.31 -1.23
N SER A 24 -11.20 5.00 -0.61
CA SER A 24 -12.61 4.91 -1.02
C SER A 24 -12.87 5.43 -2.44
N SER A 25 -12.12 6.46 -2.87
CA SER A 25 -12.19 7.05 -4.22
C SER A 25 -11.43 6.25 -5.27
N ARG A 26 -10.66 5.22 -4.88
CA ARG A 26 -9.74 4.47 -5.75
C ARG A 26 -8.69 5.34 -6.44
N SER A 27 -8.36 6.47 -5.84
CA SER A 27 -7.28 7.37 -6.28
C SER A 27 -5.93 7.03 -5.64
N ALA A 28 -5.91 6.16 -4.63
CA ALA A 28 -4.69 5.74 -3.96
C ALA A 28 -4.68 4.25 -3.68
N TYR A 29 -3.56 3.61 -4.01
CA TYR A 29 -3.30 2.21 -3.75
C TYR A 29 -1.98 2.06 -3.02
N ALA A 30 -1.92 1.16 -2.05
CA ALA A 30 -0.70 0.78 -1.37
C ALA A 30 -0.59 -0.74 -1.30
N CYS A 31 0.63 -1.23 -1.53
CA CYS A 31 1.00 -2.63 -1.37
C CYS A 31 2.31 -2.70 -0.60
N ILE A 32 2.34 -3.47 0.49
CA ILE A 32 3.57 -3.84 1.18
C ILE A 32 3.70 -5.34 1.06
N PHE A 33 4.81 -5.80 0.50
CA PHE A 33 5.14 -7.20 0.33
C PHE A 33 6.27 -7.57 1.28
N PHE A 34 6.07 -8.66 2.02
CA PHE A 34 7.06 -9.28 2.88
C PHE A 34 7.44 -10.62 2.27
N SER A 35 8.71 -10.79 1.91
CA SER A 35 9.22 -12.06 1.37
C SER A 35 9.02 -13.21 2.35
N SER A 36 8.84 -14.45 1.88
CA SER A 36 8.69 -15.62 2.75
C SER A 36 9.86 -15.79 3.73
N ILE A 37 11.07 -15.39 3.31
CA ILE A 37 12.30 -15.41 4.13
C ILE A 37 12.39 -14.27 5.17
N PHE A 38 11.49 -13.29 5.11
CA PHE A 38 11.27 -12.31 6.19
C PHE A 38 10.81 -13.01 7.47
N PHE A 39 10.03 -14.09 7.31
CA PHE A 39 9.46 -14.83 8.42
C PHE A 39 10.40 -15.97 8.86
N GLN A 40 10.49 -16.20 10.17
CA GLN A 40 11.12 -17.40 10.74
C GLN A 40 10.39 -18.67 10.28
N HIS A 41 9.06 -18.60 10.21
CA HIS A 41 8.20 -19.62 9.67
C HIS A 41 7.12 -18.97 8.81
N TYR A 42 7.04 -19.41 7.56
CA TYR A 42 6.03 -19.00 6.61
C TYR A 42 5.33 -20.23 6.03
N SER A 43 4.02 -20.32 6.24
CA SER A 43 3.20 -21.33 5.57
C SER A 43 1.95 -20.68 5.01
N TRP A 44 1.85 -20.64 3.69
CA TRP A 44 0.69 -20.13 2.97
C TRP A 44 -0.27 -21.25 2.52
N ARG A 45 0.24 -22.50 2.48
CA ARG A 45 -0.53 -23.71 2.24
C ARG A 45 -0.83 -24.41 3.55
N ASN A 46 -1.94 -25.14 3.56
CA ASN A 46 -2.31 -26.01 4.67
C ASN A 46 -1.67 -27.39 4.44
N THR A 47 -0.64 -27.75 5.21
CA THR A 47 0.19 -28.97 5.01
C THR A 47 -0.45 -30.25 5.55
N SER A 48 -1.78 -30.34 5.60
CA SER A 48 -2.48 -31.55 6.04
C SER A 48 -3.51 -31.99 5.00
N GLU A 49 -3.28 -33.21 4.51
CA GLU A 49 -4.11 -34.09 3.68
C GLU A 49 -3.77 -34.23 2.18
N THR A 50 -3.50 -35.48 1.87
CA THR A 50 -3.26 -36.23 0.63
C THR A 50 -4.40 -36.13 -0.40
N ASP A 51 -4.99 -34.97 -0.61
CA ASP A 51 -6.16 -34.80 -1.48
C ASP A 51 -5.84 -33.88 -2.67
N LEU A 52 -5.19 -34.46 -3.69
CA LEU A 52 -4.74 -33.82 -4.94
C LEU A 52 -5.87 -33.16 -5.78
N HIS A 53 -7.14 -33.25 -5.35
CA HIS A 53 -8.32 -32.86 -6.14
C HIS A 53 -9.19 -31.74 -5.53
N LYS A 54 -8.89 -31.21 -4.35
CA LYS A 54 -9.66 -30.06 -3.80
C LYS A 54 -9.04 -28.74 -4.28
N LYS A 55 -9.81 -27.95 -5.05
CA LYS A 55 -9.45 -26.58 -5.44
C LYS A 55 -9.08 -25.77 -4.20
N HIS A 56 -7.80 -25.44 -4.07
CA HIS A 56 -7.28 -24.60 -3.00
C HIS A 56 -7.90 -23.21 -3.10
N ILE A 57 -8.59 -22.77 -2.04
CA ILE A 57 -9.11 -21.41 -1.94
C ILE A 57 -8.02 -20.60 -1.23
N PRO A 58 -7.24 -19.76 -1.93
CA PRO A 58 -6.29 -18.88 -1.26
C PRO A 58 -7.04 -18.01 -0.26
N LEU A 59 -6.50 -17.89 0.95
CA LEU A 59 -7.05 -17.02 1.98
C LEU A 59 -6.96 -15.57 1.49
N ARG A 60 -8.08 -15.02 1.01
CA ARG A 60 -8.17 -13.63 0.57
C ARG A 60 -9.12 -12.91 1.50
N CYS A 61 -8.53 -12.27 2.50
CA CYS A 61 -9.27 -11.72 3.60
C CYS A 61 -9.01 -10.23 3.72
N LYS A 62 -10.08 -9.50 3.99
CA LYS A 62 -10.09 -8.06 4.20
C LYS A 62 -10.29 -7.81 5.69
N LEU A 63 -9.42 -7.00 6.27
CA LEU A 63 -9.41 -6.63 7.67
C LEU A 63 -9.67 -5.14 7.83
N VAL A 64 -10.36 -4.78 8.90
CA VAL A 64 -10.54 -3.39 9.30
C VAL A 64 -9.31 -2.93 10.07
N ILE A 65 -8.63 -1.89 9.58
CA ILE A 65 -7.35 -1.44 10.14
C ILE A 65 -7.49 -0.94 11.57
N LYS A 66 -8.65 -0.36 11.95
CA LYS A 66 -8.95 0.08 13.32
C LYS A 66 -8.94 -1.06 14.33
N ALA A 67 -9.18 -2.30 13.90
CA ALA A 67 -9.08 -3.48 14.75
C ALA A 67 -7.62 -3.96 14.91
N VAL A 68 -6.77 -3.69 13.92
CA VAL A 68 -5.36 -4.12 13.89
C VAL A 68 -4.42 -3.11 14.56
N LEU A 69 -4.63 -1.82 14.33
CA LEU A 69 -3.78 -0.73 14.85
C LEU A 69 -3.52 -0.79 16.36
N PRO A 70 -4.51 -1.09 17.23
CA PRO A 70 -4.28 -1.17 18.67
C PRO A 70 -3.23 -2.21 19.06
N LEU A 71 -3.08 -3.30 18.30
CA LEU A 71 -2.10 -4.35 18.58
C LEU A 71 -0.65 -3.84 18.39
N PHE A 72 -0.46 -2.86 17.51
CA PHE A 72 0.84 -2.30 17.13
C PHE A 72 1.01 -0.84 17.55
N ARG A 73 0.12 -0.32 18.43
CA ARG A 73 0.03 1.11 18.75
C ARG A 73 1.27 1.70 19.40
N SER A 74 1.99 0.92 20.20
CA SER A 74 3.22 1.37 20.89
C SER A 74 4.41 0.55 20.43
N LEU A 75 5.14 1.08 19.45
CA LEU A 75 6.36 0.47 18.91
C LEU A 75 7.39 0.23 20.02
N ASN A 76 7.64 1.22 20.87
CA ASN A 76 8.55 1.09 22.02
C ASN A 76 8.16 -0.06 22.97
N THR A 77 6.86 -0.27 23.20
CA THR A 77 6.38 -1.38 24.04
C THR A 77 6.55 -2.71 23.31
N LEU A 78 6.31 -2.73 22.00
CA LEU A 78 6.45 -3.90 21.16
C LEU A 78 7.92 -4.36 21.12
N GLU A 79 8.84 -3.46 20.80
CA GLU A 79 10.28 -3.73 20.73
C GLU A 79 10.85 -4.22 22.07
N ARG A 80 10.40 -3.62 23.19
CA ARG A 80 10.91 -4.00 24.51
C ARG A 80 10.31 -5.29 25.04
N ASN A 81 9.07 -5.62 24.70
CA ASN A 81 8.35 -6.69 25.39
C ASN A 81 7.98 -7.87 24.50
N VAL A 82 7.80 -7.70 23.19
CA VAL A 82 7.36 -8.77 22.29
C VAL A 82 8.58 -9.44 21.66
N GLU A 83 8.73 -10.73 21.91
CA GLU A 83 9.81 -11.56 21.38
C GLU A 83 9.41 -12.19 20.04
N LYS A 84 8.12 -12.54 19.90
CA LYS A 84 7.59 -13.23 18.73
C LYS A 84 6.14 -12.85 18.48
N CYS A 85 5.79 -12.67 17.22
CA CYS A 85 4.40 -12.54 16.77
C CYS A 85 4.06 -13.75 15.89
N THR A 86 2.92 -14.38 16.11
CA THR A 86 2.36 -15.38 15.19
C THR A 86 1.03 -14.87 14.66
N ILE A 87 0.90 -14.84 13.34
CA ILE A 87 -0.36 -14.50 12.67
C ILE A 87 -0.88 -15.75 12.02
N TYR A 88 -2.13 -16.12 12.32
CA TYR A 88 -2.70 -17.33 11.80
C TYR A 88 -4.22 -17.32 11.66
N THR A 89 -4.76 -18.08 10.70
CA THR A 89 -6.18 -18.00 10.35
C THR A 89 -6.98 -19.19 10.86
N ASN A 90 -7.93 -18.94 11.74
CA ASN A 90 -8.92 -19.93 12.12
C ASN A 90 -10.13 -19.82 11.17
N PHE A 91 -10.20 -20.70 10.18
CA PHE A 91 -11.27 -20.68 9.18
C PHE A 91 -12.62 -21.17 9.73
N ARG A 92 -12.63 -21.93 10.83
CA ARG A 92 -13.89 -22.41 11.45
C ARG A 92 -14.70 -21.25 12.02
N ASP A 93 -13.98 -20.30 12.63
CA ASP A 93 -14.58 -19.13 13.28
C ASP A 93 -14.42 -17.86 12.44
N CYS A 94 -13.94 -18.01 11.20
CA CYS A 94 -13.65 -16.95 10.23
C CYS A 94 -12.90 -15.76 10.90
N HIS A 95 -11.87 -16.09 11.69
CA HIS A 95 -10.99 -15.17 12.42
C HIS A 95 -9.53 -15.25 11.97
N ILE A 96 -8.84 -14.12 11.97
CA ILE A 96 -7.38 -14.05 11.98
C ILE A 96 -6.93 -13.78 13.41
N VAL A 97 -6.04 -14.63 13.89
CA VAL A 97 -5.51 -14.60 15.24
C VAL A 97 -4.10 -14.02 15.20
N PHE A 98 -3.89 -12.97 16.00
CA PHE A 98 -2.57 -12.43 16.29
C PHE A 98 -2.19 -12.86 17.70
N GLN A 99 -1.09 -13.61 17.85
CA GLN A 99 -0.52 -13.90 19.16
C GLN A 99 0.82 -13.21 19.31
N LEU A 100 0.93 -12.38 20.34
CA LEU A 100 2.15 -11.72 20.75
C LEU A 100 2.70 -12.47 21.96
N PHE A 101 3.86 -13.09 21.78
CA PHE A 101 4.62 -13.73 22.83
C PHE A 101 5.56 -12.69 23.43
N CYS A 102 5.26 -12.29 24.66
CA CYS A 102 5.99 -11.29 25.39
C CYS A 102 6.98 -11.93 26.39
N ARG A 103 7.94 -11.11 26.83
CA ARG A 103 8.84 -11.41 27.94
C ARG A 103 8.07 -11.90 29.17
N HIS A 104 8.74 -12.72 29.98
CA HIS A 104 8.19 -13.32 31.19
C HIS A 104 6.98 -14.27 30.94
N GLY A 105 6.88 -14.84 29.74
CA GLY A 105 5.88 -15.86 29.41
C GLY A 105 4.47 -15.32 29.20
N VAL A 106 4.29 -14.01 29.08
CA VAL A 106 2.98 -13.39 28.82
C VAL A 106 2.62 -13.59 27.35
N VAL A 107 1.44 -14.16 27.06
CA VAL A 107 0.93 -14.31 25.68
C VAL A 107 -0.35 -13.50 25.51
N LYS A 108 -0.34 -12.53 24.59
CA LYS A 108 -1.52 -11.74 24.21
C LYS A 108 -2.10 -12.29 22.93
N THR A 109 -3.33 -12.80 22.99
CA THR A 109 -4.03 -13.38 21.83
C THR A 109 -5.20 -12.48 21.43
N HIS A 110 -5.26 -12.09 20.16
CA HIS A 110 -6.26 -11.20 19.60
C HIS A 110 -6.95 -11.87 18.42
N HIS A 111 -8.27 -11.99 18.47
CA HIS A 111 -9.08 -12.60 17.42
C HIS A 111 -9.76 -11.50 16.64
N LEU A 112 -9.44 -11.36 15.36
CA LEU A 112 -10.00 -10.36 14.48
C LEU A 112 -10.89 -11.04 13.44
N THR A 113 -12.13 -10.59 13.33
CA THR A 113 -13.01 -10.99 12.23
C THR A 113 -12.46 -10.46 10.91
N PHE A 114 -12.55 -11.27 9.85
CA PHE A 114 -12.22 -10.85 8.50
C PHE A 114 -13.40 -11.02 7.56
N GLN A 115 -13.39 -10.26 6.49
CA GLN A 115 -14.34 -10.40 5.39
C GLN A 115 -13.65 -11.09 4.20
N GLU A 116 -14.25 -12.13 3.65
CA GLU A 116 -13.77 -12.73 2.41
C GLU A 116 -14.04 -11.78 1.24
N CYS A 117 -13.02 -11.54 0.40
CA CYS A 117 -13.11 -10.57 -0.68
C CYS A 117 -12.27 -10.99 -1.90
N GLU A 118 -12.65 -10.51 -3.08
CA GLU A 118 -11.86 -10.69 -4.29
C GLU A 118 -10.49 -10.00 -4.15
N PRO A 119 -9.43 -10.57 -4.76
CA PRO A 119 -8.09 -10.04 -4.61
C PRO A 119 -7.99 -8.65 -5.24
N LEU A 120 -7.31 -7.75 -4.53
CA LEU A 120 -6.97 -6.43 -5.02
C LEU A 120 -5.58 -6.51 -5.68
N GLN A 121 -5.45 -6.23 -6.97
CA GLN A 121 -4.16 -6.05 -7.62
C GLN A 121 -4.19 -4.84 -8.55
N ALA A 122 -3.31 -3.88 -8.31
CA ALA A 122 -3.03 -2.82 -9.27
C ALA A 122 -1.90 -3.27 -10.21
N VAL A 123 -2.09 -3.10 -11.51
CA VAL A 123 -1.04 -3.34 -12.52
C VAL A 123 -0.52 -1.97 -12.95
N PHE A 124 0.77 -1.73 -12.74
CA PHE A 124 1.40 -0.48 -13.09
C PHE A 124 2.69 -0.73 -13.86
N ALA A 125 2.83 -0.07 -15.01
CA ALA A 125 4.03 -0.17 -15.83
C ALA A 125 5.08 0.86 -15.40
N LYS A 126 5.72 0.60 -14.25
CA LYS A 126 6.78 1.46 -13.64
C LYS A 126 7.90 1.76 -14.64
N ASN A 127 8.24 0.77 -15.45
CA ASN A 127 9.28 0.80 -16.48
C ASN A 127 8.96 1.67 -17.71
N LEU A 128 7.72 2.17 -17.84
CA LEU A 128 7.33 3.04 -18.95
C LEU A 128 7.30 4.52 -18.57
N CYS A 129 7.54 4.85 -17.29
CA CYS A 129 7.57 6.24 -16.83
C CYS A 129 8.82 6.96 -17.37
N PRO A 130 8.68 8.13 -18.04
CA PRO A 130 9.82 8.88 -18.55
C PRO A 130 10.65 9.53 -17.43
N ASN A 131 10.01 9.85 -16.30
CA ASN A 131 10.63 10.53 -15.17
C ASN A 131 10.79 9.57 -13.99
N VAL A 132 12.02 9.48 -13.49
CA VAL A 132 12.41 8.59 -12.40
C VAL A 132 13.38 9.32 -11.48
N LEU A 133 13.01 9.44 -10.21
CA LEU A 133 13.81 10.05 -9.15
C LEU A 133 14.05 9.01 -8.05
N LYS A 134 15.21 9.05 -7.39
CA LYS A 134 15.48 8.25 -6.20
C LYS A 134 16.10 9.13 -5.11
N ILE A 135 15.45 9.16 -3.94
CA ILE A 135 15.73 10.11 -2.87
C ILE A 135 15.91 9.33 -1.56
N GLN A 136 17.04 9.52 -0.88
CA GLN A 136 17.32 8.83 0.38
C GLN A 136 16.53 9.43 1.55
N GLN A 137 16.64 10.75 1.78
CA GLN A 137 15.99 11.44 2.88
C GLN A 137 14.72 12.18 2.43
N PHE A 138 13.80 11.47 1.76
CA PHE A 138 12.58 12.13 1.25
C PHE A 138 11.66 12.65 2.36
N SER A 139 11.71 12.05 3.55
CA SER A 139 11.06 12.56 4.76
C SER A 139 11.48 14.00 5.07
N ASP A 140 12.78 14.30 4.98
CA ASP A 140 13.41 15.55 5.41
C ASP A 140 12.99 16.73 4.53
N ILE A 141 12.73 16.47 3.25
CA ILE A 141 12.16 17.48 2.34
C ILE A 141 10.73 17.79 2.78
N LEU A 142 9.95 16.78 3.14
CA LEU A 142 8.51 16.93 3.38
C LEU A 142 8.14 17.38 4.80
N ILE A 143 9.10 17.46 5.74
CA ILE A 143 8.88 18.04 7.08
C ILE A 143 8.55 19.53 7.04
N HIS A 144 8.99 20.22 5.98
CA HIS A 144 8.77 21.65 5.81
C HIS A 144 7.33 21.98 5.42
N PHE A 145 6.54 20.99 4.98
CA PHE A 145 5.14 21.17 4.64
C PHE A 145 4.25 21.04 5.89
N PRO A 146 3.24 21.92 6.05
CA PRO A 146 2.30 21.84 7.16
C PRO A 146 1.68 20.45 7.32
N ASN A 147 1.49 19.99 8.56
CA ASN A 147 0.87 18.68 8.83
C ASN A 147 -0.53 18.52 8.23
N GLY A 148 -1.28 19.62 8.09
CA GLY A 148 -2.59 19.66 7.45
C GLY A 148 -2.57 19.80 5.92
N GLN A 149 -1.38 19.87 5.30
CA GLN A 149 -1.26 19.97 3.85
C GLN A 149 -1.67 18.63 3.21
N ASP A 150 -2.76 18.67 2.44
CA ASP A 150 -3.35 17.48 1.83
C ASP A 150 -2.68 17.12 0.50
N GLU A 151 -2.29 18.11 -0.30
CA GLU A 151 -1.71 17.93 -1.63
C GLU A 151 -0.40 18.70 -1.80
N VAL A 152 0.51 18.16 -2.61
CA VAL A 152 1.79 18.78 -2.95
C VAL A 152 2.04 18.61 -4.44
N THR A 153 2.68 19.61 -5.03
CA THR A 153 3.09 19.58 -6.44
C THR A 153 4.57 19.32 -6.54
N LEU A 154 4.95 18.34 -7.36
CA LEU A 154 6.31 18.05 -7.77
C LEU A 154 6.51 18.54 -9.21
N ALA A 155 7.32 19.58 -9.38
CA ALA A 155 7.74 20.07 -10.68
C ALA A 155 9.20 19.66 -10.95
N VAL A 156 9.45 19.09 -12.13
CA VAL A 156 10.78 18.65 -12.55
C VAL A 156 11.14 19.14 -13.93
N THR A 157 12.42 19.48 -14.08
CA THR A 157 13.13 19.68 -15.34
C THR A 157 14.49 18.98 -15.23
N PRO A 158 15.25 18.78 -16.32
CA PRO A 158 16.59 18.21 -16.26
C PRO A 158 17.57 18.95 -15.34
N VAL A 159 17.27 20.19 -14.96
CA VAL A 159 18.17 21.06 -14.16
C VAL A 159 17.61 21.42 -12.79
N LYS A 160 16.33 21.16 -12.50
CA LYS A 160 15.68 21.62 -11.27
C LYS A 160 14.58 20.68 -10.83
N VAL A 161 14.51 20.44 -9.52
CA VAL A 161 13.34 19.84 -8.86
C VAL A 161 12.74 20.84 -7.89
N CYS A 162 11.41 20.91 -7.87
CA CYS A 162 10.66 21.76 -6.96
C CYS A 162 9.50 20.98 -6.32
N PHE A 163 9.39 21.08 -5.00
CA PHE A 163 8.18 20.71 -4.27
C PHE A 163 7.49 21.99 -3.79
N LYS A 164 6.21 22.15 -4.12
CA LYS A 164 5.41 23.33 -3.71
C LYS A 164 4.06 22.94 -3.16
N THR A 165 3.56 23.70 -2.18
CA THR A 165 2.21 23.52 -1.63
C THR A 165 1.18 23.76 -2.72
N TYR A 166 0.23 22.84 -2.88
CA TYR A 166 -0.92 23.06 -3.73
C TYR A 166 -2.11 23.54 -2.90
N THR A 167 -2.76 24.60 -3.35
CA THR A 167 -3.96 25.16 -2.74
C THR A 167 -4.92 25.45 -3.87
N GLU A 168 -6.13 24.90 -3.82
CA GLU A 168 -7.19 25.32 -4.75
C GLU A 168 -7.45 26.82 -4.53
N ASP A 169 -7.65 27.57 -5.61
CA ASP A 169 -7.89 29.02 -5.57
C ASP A 169 -9.21 29.32 -4.83
N GLU A 170 -9.15 29.37 -3.51
CA GLU A 170 -10.21 29.92 -2.69
C GLU A 170 -10.13 31.44 -2.79
N MET A 171 -10.93 32.00 -3.69
CA MET A 171 -10.98 33.43 -4.03
C MET A 171 -11.26 34.39 -2.85
N ASP A 172 -11.46 33.91 -1.61
CA ASP A 172 -11.99 34.71 -0.50
C ASP A 172 -11.31 34.52 0.87
N PHE A 173 -10.21 33.76 0.99
CA PHE A 173 -9.51 33.55 2.27
C PHE A 173 -8.08 34.08 2.28
N PRO A 174 -7.53 34.48 3.46
CA PRO A 174 -6.14 34.88 3.57
C PRO A 174 -5.23 33.77 3.05
N SER A 175 -4.29 34.15 2.18
CA SER A 175 -3.37 33.22 1.51
C SER A 175 -2.82 32.21 2.52
N PRO A 176 -3.13 30.91 2.37
CA PRO A 176 -2.52 29.87 3.20
C PRO A 176 -0.98 29.95 3.06
N MET A 177 -0.27 29.47 4.09
CA MET A 177 1.20 29.44 4.08
C MET A 177 1.68 28.66 2.86
N HIS A 178 2.38 29.35 1.96
CA HIS A 178 2.97 28.75 0.77
C HIS A 178 4.38 28.25 1.11
N THR A 179 4.65 26.97 0.86
CA THR A 179 5.98 26.38 1.04
C THR A 179 6.48 25.89 -0.30
N GLU A 180 7.67 26.34 -0.69
CA GLU A 180 8.36 25.94 -1.90
C GLU A 180 9.78 25.51 -1.56
N ILE A 181 10.20 24.34 -2.04
CA ILE A 181 11.51 23.76 -1.81
C ILE A 181 12.14 23.44 -3.14
N HIS A 182 13.35 23.91 -3.35
CA HIS A 182 14.13 23.66 -4.55
C HIS A 182 15.29 22.74 -4.23
N LEU A 183 15.47 21.73 -5.07
CA LEU A 183 16.54 20.75 -4.97
C LEU A 183 17.30 20.70 -6.30
N SER A 184 18.61 20.56 -6.18
CA SER A 184 19.50 20.25 -7.30
C SER A 184 19.36 18.77 -7.69
N PRO A 185 19.43 18.42 -8.99
CA PRO A 185 19.54 17.03 -9.43
C PRO A 185 20.66 16.22 -8.75
N GLU A 186 21.71 16.87 -8.27
CA GLU A 186 22.83 16.24 -7.56
C GLU A 186 22.48 15.70 -6.17
N GLU A 187 21.34 16.12 -5.60
CA GLU A 187 20.85 15.66 -4.28
C GLU A 187 20.15 14.29 -4.35
N PHE A 188 19.98 13.75 -5.57
CA PHE A 188 19.28 12.51 -5.81
C PHE A 188 20.27 11.37 -6.04
N GLU A 189 20.02 10.20 -5.46
CA GLU A 189 20.80 8.98 -5.75
C GLU A 189 20.68 8.55 -7.21
N TYR A 190 19.52 8.84 -7.80
CA TYR A 190 19.25 8.61 -9.22
C TYR A 190 18.29 9.69 -9.72
N PHE A 191 18.62 10.26 -10.87
CA PHE A 191 17.88 11.34 -11.47
C PHE A 191 17.76 11.14 -12.98
N GLN A 192 16.55 10.91 -13.46
CA GLN A 192 16.21 10.86 -14.87
C GLN A 192 14.93 11.65 -15.11
N VAL A 193 15.01 12.68 -15.94
CA VAL A 193 13.85 13.44 -16.42
C VAL A 193 13.84 13.37 -17.94
N GLY A 194 12.91 12.58 -18.48
CA GLY A 194 12.70 12.47 -19.92
C GLY A 194 11.78 13.57 -20.48
N VAL A 195 10.89 14.09 -19.63
CA VAL A 195 9.92 15.14 -20.00
C VAL A 195 9.71 16.08 -18.82
N ASP A 196 9.76 17.39 -19.06
CA ASP A 196 9.40 18.39 -18.06
C ASP A 196 7.96 18.16 -17.60
N SER A 197 7.75 18.04 -16.29
CA SER A 197 6.44 17.68 -15.75
C SER A 197 6.19 18.30 -14.39
N GLU A 198 4.92 18.63 -14.15
CA GLU A 198 4.42 19.19 -12.90
C GLU A 198 3.22 18.38 -12.41
N VAL A 199 3.43 17.49 -11.42
CA VAL A 199 2.38 16.59 -10.93
C VAL A 199 1.96 16.94 -9.51
N THR A 200 0.66 17.13 -9.29
CA THR A 200 0.08 17.33 -7.95
C THR A 200 -0.54 16.04 -7.44
N PHE A 201 -0.18 15.61 -6.23
CA PHE A 201 -0.67 14.37 -5.62
C PHE A 201 -0.89 14.51 -4.11
N CYS A 202 -1.55 13.50 -3.53
CA CYS A 202 -1.96 13.50 -2.13
C CYS A 202 -0.80 13.25 -1.14
N LEU A 203 -0.36 14.31 -0.45
CA LEU A 203 0.74 14.26 0.52
C LEU A 203 0.35 13.46 1.78
N LYS A 204 -0.90 13.58 2.27
CA LYS A 204 -1.35 12.84 3.48
C LYS A 204 -1.22 11.32 3.34
N GLU A 205 -1.43 10.80 2.13
CA GLU A 205 -1.32 9.39 1.79
C GLU A 205 0.16 8.97 1.68
N LEU A 206 0.98 9.82 1.03
CA LEU A 206 2.43 9.60 0.89
C LEU A 206 3.17 9.57 2.23
N ARG A 207 2.80 10.41 3.20
CA ARG A 207 3.42 10.45 4.54
C ARG A 207 3.51 9.08 5.21
N GLY A 208 2.55 8.19 4.95
CA GLY A 208 2.56 6.83 5.48
C GLY A 208 3.68 5.96 4.91
N LEU A 209 4.05 6.15 3.64
CA LEU A 209 5.19 5.48 3.02
C LEU A 209 6.52 6.07 3.52
N LEU A 210 6.61 7.39 3.68
CA LEU A 210 7.84 8.04 4.10
C LEU A 210 8.26 7.65 5.52
N ALA A 211 7.31 7.61 6.45
CA ALA A 211 7.57 7.11 7.80
C ALA A 211 8.03 5.64 7.80
N PHE A 212 7.57 4.85 6.82
CA PHE A 212 8.02 3.47 6.64
C PHE A 212 9.43 3.40 6.05
N ALA A 213 9.74 4.28 5.11
CA ALA A 213 11.06 4.40 4.50
C ALA A 213 12.13 4.84 5.49
N GLU A 214 11.80 5.82 6.33
CA GLU A 214 12.66 6.30 7.42
C GLU A 214 12.99 5.16 8.40
N ALA A 215 11.99 4.37 8.80
CA ALA A 215 12.19 3.23 9.68
C ALA A 215 13.07 2.11 9.09
N LEU A 216 13.08 1.97 7.76
CA LEU A 216 13.94 1.02 7.03
C LEU A 216 15.25 1.65 6.55
N ASN A 217 15.46 2.95 6.78
CA ASN A 217 16.58 3.73 6.25
C ASN A 217 16.84 3.46 4.76
N THR A 218 15.77 3.36 3.96
CA THR A 218 15.83 2.96 2.55
C THR A 218 15.34 4.08 1.65
N PRO A 219 16.03 4.38 0.53
CA PRO A 219 15.61 5.42 -0.41
C PRO A 219 14.26 5.11 -1.07
N VAL A 220 13.52 6.19 -1.36
CA VAL A 220 12.25 6.14 -2.08
C VAL A 220 12.47 6.48 -3.54
N SER A 221 12.01 5.61 -4.43
CA SER A 221 12.00 5.87 -5.87
C SER A 221 10.63 6.39 -6.32
N VAL A 222 10.61 7.47 -7.09
CA VAL A 222 9.41 8.15 -7.62
C VAL A 222 9.39 7.99 -9.13
N HIS A 223 8.32 7.42 -9.67
CA HIS A 223 8.12 7.20 -11.10
C HIS A 223 6.84 7.91 -11.55
N PHE A 224 6.95 8.77 -12.55
CA PHE A 224 5.80 9.54 -13.03
C PHE A 224 5.99 9.98 -14.48
N ASP A 225 4.92 10.54 -15.01
CA ASP A 225 4.79 11.03 -16.37
C ASP A 225 4.17 12.44 -16.30
N LEU A 226 3.24 12.76 -17.17
CA LEU A 226 2.49 14.02 -17.22
C LEU A 226 1.35 14.12 -16.17
N PRO A 227 0.84 15.33 -15.89
CA PRO A 227 -0.36 15.54 -15.07
C PRO A 227 -1.54 14.67 -15.50
N GLY A 228 -2.33 14.22 -14.54
CA GLY A 228 -3.41 13.26 -14.74
C GLY A 228 -2.92 11.82 -14.90
N ARG A 229 -1.61 11.55 -15.07
CA ARG A 229 -1.08 10.19 -14.96
C ARG A 229 -0.64 9.91 -13.53
N PRO A 230 -0.98 8.75 -12.97
CA PRO A 230 -0.60 8.38 -11.61
C PRO A 230 0.92 8.43 -11.37
N VAL A 231 1.31 8.84 -10.17
CA VAL A 231 2.68 8.78 -9.66
C VAL A 231 2.85 7.51 -8.82
N VAL A 232 4.00 6.86 -8.95
CA VAL A 232 4.34 5.65 -8.20
C VAL A 232 5.55 5.89 -7.33
N PHE A 233 5.35 5.70 -6.04
CA PHE A 233 6.41 5.66 -5.04
C PHE A 233 6.71 4.21 -4.71
N SER A 234 7.99 3.86 -4.71
CA SER A 234 8.43 2.51 -4.38
C SER A 234 9.63 2.54 -3.46
N LEU A 235 9.65 1.60 -2.53
CA LEU A 235 10.75 1.29 -1.64
C LEU A 235 11.06 -0.19 -1.77
N GLU A 236 12.33 -0.53 -1.89
CA GLU A 236 12.80 -1.89 -2.05
C GLU A 236 13.94 -2.12 -1.06
N ASP A 237 13.70 -2.99 -0.07
CA ASP A 237 14.69 -3.55 0.85
C ASP A 237 14.79 -5.07 0.61
N THR A 238 15.85 -5.71 1.13
CA THR A 238 16.20 -7.12 0.91
C THR A 238 15.04 -8.09 1.12
N LEU A 239 14.16 -7.82 2.10
CA LEU A 239 13.07 -8.72 2.49
C LEU A 239 11.69 -8.09 2.36
N VAL A 240 11.62 -6.80 2.07
CA VAL A 240 10.40 -6.00 2.13
C VAL A 240 10.35 -5.02 0.96
N GLU A 241 9.22 -5.01 0.26
CA GLU A 241 8.96 -4.07 -0.83
C GLU A 241 7.68 -3.30 -0.52
N ALA A 242 7.66 -2.01 -0.83
CA ALA A 242 6.46 -1.19 -0.71
C ALA A 242 6.23 -0.41 -2.00
N ILE A 243 4.98 -0.40 -2.48
CA ILE A 243 4.55 0.32 -3.69
C ILE A 243 3.30 1.12 -3.34
N PHE A 244 3.36 2.43 -3.54
CA PHE A 244 2.23 3.34 -3.41
C PHE A 244 1.98 3.99 -4.76
N VAL A 245 0.74 3.89 -5.25
CA VAL A 245 0.30 4.50 -6.50
C VAL A 245 -0.74 5.55 -6.16
N LEU A 246 -0.43 6.81 -6.45
CA LEU A 246 -1.32 7.94 -6.17
C LEU A 246 -1.74 8.58 -7.50
N ALA A 247 -3.02 8.90 -7.62
CA ALA A 247 -3.52 9.71 -8.73
C ALA A 247 -2.92 11.11 -8.66
N THR A 248 -2.78 11.75 -9.82
CA THR A 248 -2.35 13.13 -9.94
C THR A 248 -3.47 13.99 -10.51
N LEU A 249 -3.50 15.28 -10.18
CA LEU A 249 -4.44 16.22 -10.79
C LEU A 249 -4.15 16.35 -12.28
N ALA A 250 -5.23 16.46 -13.08
CA ALA A 250 -5.15 16.69 -14.51
C ALA A 250 -5.19 18.19 -14.82
N ASP A 251 -4.46 18.59 -15.86
CA ASP A 251 -4.33 19.99 -16.26
C ASP A 251 -5.65 20.58 -16.80
N VAL A 252 -5.89 21.88 -16.56
CA VAL A 252 -7.17 22.56 -16.84
C VAL A 252 -7.41 22.70 -18.35
N GLU A 253 -6.37 22.94 -19.16
CA GLU A 253 -6.49 23.01 -20.64
C GLU A 253 -6.86 21.67 -21.30
N ASN A 254 -6.55 20.55 -20.65
CA ASN A 254 -6.93 19.22 -21.11
C ASN A 254 -8.39 18.84 -20.79
N ARG A 255 -9.15 19.70 -20.08
CA ARG A 255 -10.58 19.49 -19.86
C ARG A 255 -11.42 19.62 -21.13
N LEU A 256 -10.91 20.24 -22.20
CA LEU A 256 -11.66 20.45 -23.46
C LEU A 256 -11.12 19.66 -24.66
N SER A 257 -9.87 19.20 -24.64
CA SER A 257 -9.24 18.40 -25.71
C SER A 257 -8.99 16.94 -25.32
N PHE A 258 -9.06 16.61 -24.03
CA PHE A 258 -8.98 15.24 -23.50
C PHE A 258 -10.22 14.82 -22.69
N CYS A 259 -11.34 15.54 -22.88
CA CYS A 259 -12.66 15.15 -22.41
C CYS A 259 -13.13 13.90 -23.18
N GLY A 260 -12.58 12.72 -22.86
CA GLY A 260 -13.11 11.48 -23.43
C GLY A 260 -12.27 10.20 -23.43
N LEU A 261 -10.97 10.17 -23.12
CA LEU A 261 -10.18 8.97 -23.49
C LEU A 261 -9.23 8.34 -22.47
N LEU A 262 -9.11 8.80 -21.23
CA LEU A 262 -8.34 8.01 -20.25
C LEU A 262 -8.89 7.89 -18.82
N PHE A 263 -9.82 8.75 -18.41
CA PHE A 263 -10.52 8.57 -17.13
C PHE A 263 -12.02 8.30 -17.30
N SER A 264 -12.65 8.72 -18.39
CA SER A 264 -14.03 8.33 -18.71
C SER A 264 -14.13 6.90 -19.24
N LYS A 265 -13.13 6.33 -19.94
CA LYS A 265 -13.21 4.92 -20.36
C LYS A 265 -12.87 3.90 -19.28
N LEU A 266 -12.18 4.28 -18.20
CA LEU A 266 -12.01 3.42 -17.02
C LEU A 266 -13.15 3.57 -16.00
N ALA A 267 -13.83 4.72 -15.95
CA ALA A 267 -15.03 4.89 -15.12
C ALA A 267 -16.34 4.46 -15.82
N CYS A 268 -16.45 4.58 -17.16
CA CYS A 268 -17.69 4.29 -17.91
C CYS A 268 -17.73 2.90 -18.57
N ARG A 269 -16.66 2.10 -18.47
CA ARG A 269 -16.74 0.64 -18.60
C ARG A 269 -16.13 0.10 -17.33
N GLY A 270 -16.93 -0.54 -16.47
CA GLY A 270 -16.55 -1.01 -15.14
C GLY A 270 -15.40 -2.03 -15.11
N ILE A 271 -14.20 -1.60 -15.50
CA ILE A 271 -12.93 -2.30 -15.38
C ILE A 271 -12.12 -1.49 -14.37
N PRO A 272 -11.91 -2.00 -13.15
CA PRO A 272 -11.32 -1.18 -12.11
C PRO A 272 -9.81 -0.99 -12.33
N PHE A 273 -9.24 0.07 -11.73
CA PHE A 273 -7.79 0.26 -11.43
C PHE A 273 -7.12 -0.98 -10.84
N VAL A 274 -7.97 -1.85 -10.31
CA VAL A 274 -7.71 -3.11 -9.70
C VAL A 274 -8.45 -4.15 -10.53
N VAL A 275 -7.74 -5.08 -11.12
CA VAL A 275 -8.40 -6.20 -11.80
C VAL A 275 -8.74 -7.27 -10.76
N PRO A 276 -10.04 -7.58 -10.52
CA PRO A 276 -10.40 -8.83 -9.87
C PRO A 276 -9.98 -10.01 -10.75
N PHE A 277 -9.53 -11.11 -10.13
CA PHE A 277 -9.06 -12.31 -10.85
C PHE A 277 -10.13 -12.84 -11.83
N PRO A 278 -9.77 -13.28 -13.05
CA PRO A 278 -10.75 -13.79 -14.02
C PRO A 278 -11.42 -15.07 -13.49
N LYS A 279 -12.76 -15.08 -13.47
CA LYS A 279 -13.57 -16.29 -13.21
C LYS A 279 -13.58 -17.17 -14.46
N ILE A 280 -13.08 -18.40 -14.34
CA ILE A 280 -13.24 -19.44 -15.34
C ILE A 280 -14.66 -20.04 -15.17
N GLY A 281 -15.58 -19.77 -16.09
CA GLY A 281 -16.95 -20.34 -16.12
C GLY A 281 -17.12 -21.46 -17.16
N PRO A 282 -18.36 -21.97 -17.45
CA PRO A 282 -19.65 -21.68 -16.79
C PRO A 282 -20.46 -22.95 -16.38
N ALA A 283 -21.50 -22.79 -15.54
CA ALA A 283 -22.78 -23.52 -15.65
C ALA A 283 -23.87 -22.89 -14.77
N SER A 284 -25.09 -22.90 -15.32
CA SER A 284 -26.34 -22.24 -14.93
C SER A 284 -27.19 -22.97 -13.88
N HIS A 285 -27.82 -22.21 -12.98
CA HIS A 285 -29.27 -22.20 -12.64
C HIS A 285 -29.55 -21.83 -11.17
N GLY A 286 -30.58 -20.99 -10.97
CA GLY A 286 -31.46 -21.05 -9.80
C GLY A 286 -31.04 -20.24 -8.57
N ALA A 287 -31.67 -19.07 -8.40
CA ALA A 287 -31.62 -18.30 -7.17
C ALA A 287 -32.20 -19.10 -5.98
N ARG A 288 -31.39 -19.28 -4.93
CA ARG A 288 -31.86 -19.44 -3.55
C ARG A 288 -30.73 -18.98 -2.62
N ALA A 289 -31.02 -18.04 -1.74
CA ALA A 289 -30.10 -17.62 -0.68
C ALA A 289 -29.74 -18.85 0.16
N GLN A 290 -28.50 -19.31 0.04
CA GLN A 290 -27.93 -20.34 0.90
C GLN A 290 -26.83 -19.68 1.72
N SER A 291 -27.00 -19.75 3.04
CA SER A 291 -25.97 -19.45 4.03
C SER A 291 -24.68 -20.18 3.67
N VAL A 292 -23.65 -19.41 3.33
CA VAL A 292 -22.31 -19.95 3.02
C VAL A 292 -21.69 -20.43 4.33
N GLN A 293 -21.65 -21.75 4.53
CA GLN A 293 -20.91 -22.36 5.62
C GLN A 293 -19.40 -22.25 5.32
N CYS A 294 -18.64 -21.56 6.19
CA CYS A 294 -17.17 -21.57 6.19
C CYS A 294 -16.70 -23.04 6.30
N LEU A 295 -16.10 -23.60 5.23
CA LEU A 295 -15.50 -24.95 5.24
C LEU A 295 -14.17 -24.93 6.02
N PRO A 296 -13.79 -26.05 6.67
CA PRO A 296 -12.68 -26.06 7.62
C PRO A 296 -11.30 -26.03 6.95
N GLY A 297 -10.73 -24.83 6.78
CA GLY A 297 -9.29 -24.63 6.55
C GLY A 297 -8.51 -24.54 7.87
N ARG A 298 -7.24 -24.92 7.88
CA ARG A 298 -6.29 -24.75 9.00
C ARG A 298 -5.22 -23.71 8.61
N PRO A 299 -4.50 -23.13 9.58
CA PRO A 299 -4.08 -21.74 9.50
C PRO A 299 -2.82 -21.46 8.66
N VAL A 300 -2.75 -20.26 8.10
CA VAL A 300 -1.52 -19.62 7.59
C VAL A 300 -0.62 -19.29 8.77
N PHE A 301 0.69 -19.51 8.74
CA PHE A 301 1.58 -19.12 9.84
C PHE A 301 2.58 -18.08 9.35
N CYS A 302 2.58 -16.90 9.96
CA CYS A 302 3.61 -15.88 9.74
C CYS A 302 4.28 -15.55 11.08
N VAL A 303 5.58 -15.82 11.19
CA VAL A 303 6.41 -15.39 12.32
C VAL A 303 7.44 -14.38 11.85
N PRO A 304 7.27 -13.06 12.05
CA PRO A 304 8.32 -12.09 11.71
C PRO A 304 9.62 -12.45 12.44
N LYS A 305 10.79 -12.32 11.79
CA LYS A 305 12.06 -12.29 12.53
C LYS A 305 12.02 -11.16 13.55
N SER A 306 12.60 -11.40 14.73
CA SER A 306 12.65 -10.43 15.84
C SER A 306 13.03 -9.02 15.36
N LEU A 307 12.30 -8.00 15.79
CA LEU A 307 12.57 -6.56 15.59
C LEU A 307 13.90 -6.07 16.21
N SER A 308 14.81 -6.98 16.56
CA SER A 308 16.09 -6.70 17.20
C SER A 308 17.24 -7.12 16.28
N SER A 309 17.60 -6.28 15.32
CA SER A 309 18.97 -6.10 14.81
C SER A 309 18.94 -5.17 13.59
N GLY A 310 19.46 -3.95 13.76
CA GLY A 310 19.54 -2.96 12.69
C GLY A 310 19.75 -1.52 13.16
N LEU A 311 20.23 -1.31 14.38
CA LEU A 311 20.80 -0.04 14.81
C LEU A 311 22.16 -0.37 15.42
N SER A 312 23.20 -0.24 14.61
CA SER A 312 24.59 -0.12 15.02
C SER A 312 25.19 0.99 14.17
#